data_AF-A0A8H7QH49-F1
#
_entry.id   AF-A0A8H7QH49-F1
#
_cell.length_a   1.000
_cell.length_b   1.000
_cell.length_c   1.000
_cell.angle_alpha   90.00
_cell.angle_beta   90.00
_cell.angle_gamma   90.00
#
_symmetry.space_group_name_H-M   'P 1'
#
loop_
_entity.id
_entity.type
_entity.pdbx_description
1 polymer ?
#
loop_
_entity_poly.entity_id
_entity_poly.type
_entity_poly.pdbx_seq_one_letter_code
_entity_poly.pdbx_strand_id
1 'polypeptide(L)'
;TWYDEMIYKLDIPASPPHANTHITTFLLFFIIINQMFGRIAHFTADAVLLSAVLAGIRRNSGLEPATGKIENEEIRKYFNKYLDIGEWVIDSSVVFMSNSSYFERKK
;
A
#
# COMPACT_ATOMS: atom_id res chain seq x y z
N THR A 1 -5.10 -11.42 25.74
CA THR A 1 -5.45 -11.12 24.32
C THR A 1 -4.50 -10.05 23.80
N TRP A 2 -4.34 -9.85 22.49
CA TRP A 2 -3.36 -8.90 21.89
C TRP A 2 -3.38 -7.48 22.52
N TYR A 3 -4.51 -7.12 23.13
CA TYR A 3 -4.72 -5.93 23.95
C TYR A 3 -3.83 -5.89 25.21
N ASP A 4 -3.72 -6.99 25.95
CA ASP A 4 -2.97 -7.07 27.20
C ASP A 4 -1.45 -6.94 26.98
N GLU A 5 -0.95 -7.51 25.87
CA GLU A 5 0.47 -7.39 25.48
C GLU A 5 0.84 -5.94 25.11
N MET A 6 -0.11 -5.19 24.55
CA MET A 6 0.11 -3.79 24.16
C MET A 6 0.11 -2.86 25.37
N ILE A 7 -0.80 -3.07 26.34
CA ILE A 7 -0.87 -2.32 27.60
C ILE A 7 0.42 -2.49 28.40
N TYR A 8 0.96 -3.72 28.45
CA TYR A 8 2.18 -4.03 29.20
C TYR A 8 3.46 -3.47 28.56
N LYS A 9 3.52 -3.39 27.23
CA LYS A 9 4.67 -2.83 26.49
C LYS A 9 4.73 -1.30 26.50
N LEU A 10 3.65 -0.62 26.89
CA LEU A 10 3.52 0.85 26.86
C LEU A 10 3.61 1.50 28.25
N ASP A 11 3.88 0.74 29.33
CA ASP A 11 4.01 1.21 30.72
C ASP A 11 2.94 2.24 31.13
N ILE A 12 1.68 2.01 30.69
CA ILE A 12 0.57 2.91 31.02
C ILE A 12 0.15 2.62 32.47
N PRO A 13 0.29 3.57 33.42
CA PRO A 13 -0.16 3.35 34.78
C PRO A 13 -1.67 3.11 34.78
N ALA A 14 -2.13 2.06 35.46
CA ALA A 14 -3.56 1.78 35.64
C ALA A 14 -4.22 2.98 36.35
N SER A 15 -4.81 3.89 35.58
CA SER A 15 -5.40 5.12 36.08
C SER A 15 -6.64 4.81 36.93
N PRO A 16 -6.91 5.55 38.01
CA PRO A 16 -8.10 5.34 38.84
C PRO A 16 -9.40 5.49 38.02
N PRO A 17 -10.46 4.73 38.34
CA PRO A 17 -11.58 4.43 37.45
C PRO A 17 -12.51 5.62 37.08
N HIS A 18 -12.22 6.85 37.53
CA HIS A 18 -13.08 8.02 37.32
C HIS A 18 -12.34 9.29 36.86
N ALA A 19 -11.14 9.18 36.31
CA ALA A 19 -10.56 10.25 35.51
C ALA A 19 -11.00 10.06 34.03
N ASN A 20 -11.84 10.97 33.53
CA ASN A 20 -11.98 11.36 32.12
C ASN A 20 -11.81 10.25 31.05
N THR A 21 -12.56 9.15 31.18
CA THR A 21 -12.61 8.00 30.25
C THR A 21 -12.78 8.38 28.78
N HIS A 22 -13.48 9.49 28.49
CA HIS A 22 -13.63 10.00 27.13
C HIS A 22 -12.30 10.43 26.47
N ILE A 23 -11.36 10.98 27.23
CA ILE A 23 -10.09 11.48 26.69
C ILE A 23 -9.14 10.30 26.42
N THR A 24 -9.06 9.33 27.33
CA THR A 24 -8.21 8.15 27.15
C THR A 24 -8.71 7.26 26.01
N THR A 25 -10.02 7.04 25.89
CA THR A 25 -10.59 6.31 24.74
C THR A 25 -10.36 7.04 23.42
N PHE A 26 -10.45 8.38 23.39
CA PHE A 26 -10.16 9.16 22.18
C PHE A 26 -8.70 9.07 21.74
N LEU A 27 -7.75 9.14 22.68
CA LEU A 27 -6.33 8.99 22.39
C LEU A 27 -5.97 7.58 21.92
N LEU A 28 -6.56 6.54 22.53
CA LEU A 28 -6.39 5.15 22.07
C LEU A 28 -6.95 4.96 20.65
N PHE A 29 -8.12 5.52 20.35
CA PHE A 29 -8.69 5.50 19.01
C PHE A 29 -7.74 6.17 18.00
N PHE A 30 -7.24 7.36 18.31
CA PHE A 30 -6.31 8.08 17.45
C PHE A 30 -5.02 7.29 17.20
N ILE A 31 -4.43 6.68 18.22
CA ILE A 31 -3.20 5.89 18.10
C ILE A 31 -3.43 4.65 17.23
N ILE A 32 -4.53 3.91 17.45
CA ILE A 32 -4.86 2.72 16.66
C ILE A 32 -5.02 3.07 15.19
N ILE A 33 -5.72 4.17 14.87
CA ILE A 33 -5.92 4.63 13.50
C ILE A 33 -4.57 4.95 12.82
N ASN A 34 -3.66 5.67 13.50
CA ASN A 34 -2.34 5.99 12.95
C ASN A 34 -1.49 4.73 12.68
N GLN A 35 -1.53 3.75 13.58
CA GLN A 35 -0.83 2.47 13.39
C GLN A 35 -1.35 1.69 12.18
N MET A 36 -2.67 1.73 11.94
CA MET A 36 -3.28 1.07 10.79
C MET A 36 -2.87 1.73 9.46
N PHE A 37 -2.72 3.05 9.41
CA PHE A 37 -2.28 3.77 8.21
C PHE A 37 -0.91 3.32 7.71
N GLY A 38 0.05 3.10 8.62
CA GLY A 38 1.39 2.61 8.25
C GLY A 38 1.34 1.24 7.55
N ARG A 39 0.51 0.32 8.07
CA ARG A 39 0.35 -1.01 7.47
C ARG A 39 -0.33 -0.94 6.11
N ILE A 40 -1.36 -0.11 5.96
CA ILE A 40 -2.05 0.11 4.68
C ILE A 40 -1.06 0.65 3.65
N ALA A 41 -0.24 1.64 4.02
CA ALA A 41 0.76 2.21 3.12
C ALA A 41 1.71 1.14 2.57
N HIS A 42 2.23 0.25 3.44
CA HIS A 42 3.08 -0.87 3.00
C HIS A 42 2.35 -1.81 2.04
N PHE A 43 1.14 -2.25 2.36
CA PHE A 43 0.37 -3.12 1.46
C PHE A 43 0.07 -2.46 0.11
N THR A 44 -0.24 -1.15 0.11
CA THR A 44 -0.45 -0.41 -1.14
C THR A 44 0.84 -0.26 -1.93
N ALA A 45 1.98 -0.03 -1.28
CA ALA A 45 3.28 0.03 -1.94
C ALA A 45 3.61 -1.31 -2.60
N ASP A 46 3.46 -2.43 -1.87
CA ASP A 46 3.69 -3.77 -2.40
C ASP A 46 2.76 -4.09 -3.57
N ALA A 47 1.47 -3.72 -3.46
CA ALA A 47 0.52 -3.88 -4.55
C ALA A 47 0.93 -3.05 -5.78
N VAL A 48 1.36 -1.80 -5.61
CA VAL A 48 1.83 -0.98 -6.74
C VAL A 48 3.09 -1.56 -7.38
N LEU A 49 4.04 -2.05 -6.57
CA LEU A 49 5.26 -2.69 -7.06
C LEU A 49 4.95 -3.94 -7.88
N LEU A 50 4.09 -4.81 -7.36
CA LEU A 50 3.67 -6.02 -8.08
C LEU A 50 2.99 -5.66 -9.41
N SER A 51 2.13 -4.63 -9.41
CA SER A 51 1.50 -4.14 -10.63
C SER A 51 2.54 -3.63 -11.63
N ALA A 52 3.51 -2.82 -11.20
CA ALA A 52 4.58 -2.32 -12.05
C ALA A 52 5.42 -3.46 -12.64
N VAL A 53 5.75 -4.49 -11.86
CA VAL A 53 6.47 -5.68 -12.37
C VAL A 53 5.66 -6.39 -13.45
N LEU A 54 4.36 -6.66 -13.22
CA LEU A 54 3.50 -7.32 -14.20
C LEU A 54 3.33 -6.50 -15.48
N ALA A 55 3.12 -5.19 -15.34
CA ALA A 55 3.06 -4.23 -16.44
C ALA A 55 4.37 -4.20 -17.26
N GLY A 56 5.52 -4.21 -16.57
CA GLY A 56 6.83 -4.28 -17.22
C GLY A 56 7.05 -5.56 -18.01
N ILE A 57 6.62 -6.71 -17.48
CA ILE A 57 6.66 -7.99 -18.20
C ILE A 57 5.77 -7.92 -19.44
N ARG A 58 4.53 -7.42 -19.32
CA ARG A 58 3.59 -7.23 -20.44
C ARG A 58 4.23 -6.42 -21.57
N ARG A 59 4.87 -5.29 -21.24
CA ARG A 59 5.50 -4.39 -22.19
C ARG A 59 6.75 -4.96 -22.88
N ASN A 60 7.58 -5.70 -22.15
CA ASN A 60 8.88 -6.18 -22.66
C ASN A 60 8.80 -7.53 -23.37
N SER A 61 7.90 -8.41 -22.93
CA SER A 61 7.79 -9.79 -23.45
C SER A 61 6.56 -10.01 -24.33
N GLY A 62 5.58 -9.09 -24.31
CA GLY A 62 4.28 -9.29 -24.95
C GLY A 62 3.41 -10.35 -24.28
N LEU A 63 3.87 -10.94 -23.17
CA LEU A 63 3.11 -11.89 -22.37
C LEU A 63 2.23 -11.12 -21.38
N GLU A 64 0.92 -11.16 -21.59
CA GLU A 64 -0.04 -10.59 -20.66
C GLU A 64 -0.47 -11.64 -19.62
N PRO A 65 -0.61 -11.26 -18.33
CA PRO A 65 -1.31 -12.12 -17.37
C PRO A 65 -2.66 -12.50 -17.95
N ALA A 66 -3.08 -13.76 -17.81
CA ALA A 66 -4.26 -14.27 -18.52
C ALA A 66 -5.59 -13.71 -17.94
N THR A 67 -5.83 -12.42 -18.08
CA THR A 67 -7.05 -11.70 -17.65
C THR A 67 -8.29 -12.19 -18.39
N GLY A 68 -8.11 -12.75 -19.58
CA GLY A 68 -9.15 -13.45 -20.35
C GLY A 68 -9.60 -14.80 -19.77
N LYS A 69 -8.84 -15.40 -18.84
CA LYS A 69 -9.26 -16.61 -18.11
C LYS A 69 -10.13 -16.31 -16.90
N ILE A 70 -10.30 -15.02 -16.56
CA ILE A 70 -11.18 -14.58 -15.49
C ILE A 70 -12.60 -14.56 -16.05
N GLU A 71 -13.43 -15.51 -15.62
CA GLU A 71 -14.83 -15.64 -16.07
C GLU A 71 -15.69 -14.43 -15.68
N ASN A 72 -15.35 -13.79 -14.56
CA ASN A 72 -16.06 -12.62 -14.07
C ASN A 72 -15.52 -11.32 -14.70
N GLU A 73 -16.40 -10.63 -15.43
CA GLU A 73 -16.08 -9.38 -16.13
C GLU A 73 -15.64 -8.25 -15.19
N GLU A 74 -16.23 -8.13 -14.00
CA GLU A 74 -15.87 -7.10 -13.03
C GLU A 74 -14.46 -7.32 -12.50
N ILE A 75 -14.14 -8.56 -12.11
CA ILE A 75 -12.80 -8.93 -11.63
C ILE A 75 -11.75 -8.66 -12.72
N ARG A 76 -12.06 -9.01 -13.96
CA ARG A 76 -11.21 -8.72 -15.11
C ARG A 76 -10.99 -7.22 -15.29
N LYS A 77 -12.04 -6.40 -15.15
CA LYS A 77 -11.93 -4.93 -15.23
C LYS A 77 -11.05 -4.35 -14.12
N TYR A 78 -11.19 -4.83 -12.89
CA TYR A 78 -10.34 -4.41 -11.78
C TYR A 78 -8.89 -4.85 -11.97
N PHE A 79 -8.65 -6.05 -12.49
CA PHE A 79 -7.31 -6.54 -12.76
C PHE A 79 -6.64 -5.76 -13.89
N ASN A 80 -7.37 -5.45 -14.97
CA ASN A 80 -6.87 -4.58 -16.04
C ASN A 80 -6.52 -3.19 -15.49
N LYS A 81 -7.40 -2.58 -14.68
CA LYS A 81 -7.12 -1.30 -14.03
C LYS A 81 -5.91 -1.37 -13.11
N TYR A 82 -5.73 -2.49 -12.42
CA TYR A 82 -4.55 -2.73 -11.59
C TYR A 82 -3.28 -2.77 -12.44
N LEU A 83 -3.28 -3.42 -13.61
CA LEU A 83 -2.14 -3.39 -14.55
C LEU A 83 -1.88 -1.99 -15.14
N ASP A 84 -2.95 -1.25 -15.48
CA ASP A 84 -2.85 0.12 -16.01
C ASP A 84 -2.14 1.05 -15.02
N ILE A 85 -2.37 0.88 -13.71
CA ILE A 85 -1.66 1.63 -12.66
C ILE A 85 -0.15 1.35 -12.74
N GLY A 86 0.25 0.10 -12.96
CA GLY A 86 1.65 -0.30 -13.06
C GLY A 86 2.35 0.28 -14.26
N GLU A 87 1.67 0.33 -15.41
CA GLU A 87 2.17 1.01 -16.61
C GLU A 87 2.37 2.50 -16.35
N TRP A 88 1.37 3.16 -15.75
CA TRP A 88 1.48 4.56 -15.38
C TRP A 88 2.64 4.84 -14.42
N VAL A 89 2.87 3.95 -13.43
CA VAL A 89 4.01 4.07 -12.50
C VAL A 89 5.34 3.93 -13.24
N ILE A 90 5.47 2.95 -14.14
CA ILE A 90 6.67 2.79 -14.96
C ILE A 90 6.91 4.05 -15.80
N ASP A 91 5.90 4.53 -16.51
CA ASP A 91 6.03 5.71 -17.37
C ASP A 91 6.40 6.96 -16.57
N SER A 92 5.75 7.17 -15.42
CA SER A 92 6.07 8.26 -14.50
C SER A 92 7.50 8.17 -13.98
N SER A 93 7.96 6.95 -13.66
CA SER A 93 9.33 6.72 -13.21
C SER A 93 10.35 7.05 -14.30
N VAL A 94 10.07 6.72 -15.57
CA VAL A 94 10.94 7.03 -16.70
C VAL A 94 11.00 8.54 -16.93
N VAL A 95 9.88 9.25 -16.83
CA VAL A 95 9.85 10.73 -16.92
C VAL A 95 10.67 11.35 -15.79
N PHE A 96 10.50 10.86 -14.56
CA PHE A 96 11.25 11.32 -13.41
C PHE A 96 12.76 11.09 -13.59
N MET A 97 13.16 9.88 -14.01
CA MET A 97 14.56 9.55 -14.30
C MET A 97 15.10 10.39 -15.46
N SER A 98 14.32 10.62 -16.52
CA SER A 98 14.74 11.43 -17.67
C SER A 98 14.95 12.91 -17.33
N ASN A 99 14.33 13.42 -16.26
CA ASN A 99 14.51 14.79 -15.78
C ASN A 99 15.60 14.92 -14.72
N SER A 100 16.19 13.81 -14.28
CA SER A 100 17.21 13.76 -13.24
C SER A 100 18.61 13.78 -13.86
N SER A 101 19.52 14.58 -13.30
CA SER A 101 20.92 14.63 -13.72
C SER A 101 21.71 13.36 -13.42
N TYR A 102 21.14 12.43 -12.65
CA TYR A 102 21.77 11.15 -12.31
C TYR A 102 21.61 10.08 -13.39
N PHE A 103 20.78 10.31 -14.40
CA PHE A 103 20.50 9.33 -15.45
C PHE A 103 20.87 9.88 -16.83
N GLU A 104 21.62 9.07 -17.58
CA GLU A 104 21.94 9.37 -18.97
C GLU A 104 21.08 8.51 -19.90
N ARG A 105 20.54 9.13 -20.95
CA ARG A 105 19.86 8.39 -22.02
C ARG A 105 20.90 7.88 -23.00
N LYS A 106 21.30 6.61 -22.85
CA LYS A 106 22.10 5.91 -23.86
C LYS A 106 21.17 5.48 -25.00
N LYS A 107 21.50 5.90 -26.22
CA LYS A 107 20.81 5.50 -27.45
C LYS A 107 21.38 4.19 -27.97
#